data_AF-A0A519S0S0-F1
#
_entry.id   AF-A0A519S0S0-F1
#
_cell.length_a   1.000
_cell.length_b   1.000
_cell.length_c   1.000
_cell.angle_alpha   90.00
_cell.angle_beta   90.00
_cell.angle_gamma   90.00
#
_symmetry.space_group_name_H-M   'P 1'
#
loop_
_entity.id
_entity.type
_entity.pdbx_description
1 polymer ?
#
loop_
_entity_poly.entity_id
_entity_poly.type
_entity_poly.pdbx_seq_one_letter_code
_entity_poly.pdbx_strand_id
1 'polypeptide(L)'
;MKRLFAAAFFASFLHLLPALAQSTKPGTPAASPPAPVDGRAAGQVRPGQVAVGKYTGHLSPDPAQFIVDVGTMMVATNNAPARAIADKLRQLWGSNQLTSSQQRRIAELSQKMLDKKFRPTPHLAAFYAALVGGKNQAKLTDTQTDQLLEVLGQSLERDPNADTEKFLTTTARVLNGGYLYRSSFNSLRAVGGQFFF
;
A
#
# COMPACT_ATOMS: atom_id res chain seq x y z
N MET A 1 39.80 20.66 -27.67
CA MET A 1 39.54 22.11 -27.46
C MET A 1 38.56 22.25 -26.29
N LYS A 2 38.92 23.05 -25.28
CA LYS A 2 38.17 23.32 -24.04
C LYS A 2 37.14 24.44 -24.23
N ARG A 3 35.94 24.31 -23.67
CA ARG A 3 35.01 25.37 -23.19
C ARG A 3 34.15 24.72 -22.09
N LEU A 4 34.21 24.95 -20.77
CA LEU A 4 34.23 26.12 -19.86
C LEU A 4 32.91 26.93 -19.74
N PHE A 5 32.37 26.87 -18.51
CA PHE A 5 31.45 27.78 -17.77
C PHE A 5 30.00 27.95 -18.30
N ALA A 6 28.95 28.24 -17.50
CA ALA A 6 28.85 28.93 -16.22
C ALA A 6 27.55 28.59 -15.45
N ALA A 7 27.57 28.82 -14.13
CA ALA A 7 26.43 28.84 -13.22
C ALA A 7 25.87 30.28 -13.05
N ALA A 8 24.58 30.40 -12.77
CA ALA A 8 23.90 31.58 -12.20
C ALA A 8 22.60 31.06 -11.56
N PHE A 9 22.41 31.02 -10.23
CA PHE A 9 22.24 32.08 -9.23
C PHE A 9 21.14 33.08 -9.58
N PHE A 10 19.95 32.89 -8.99
CA PHE A 10 18.99 33.98 -8.82
C PHE A 10 18.32 33.84 -7.45
N ALA A 11 18.63 34.80 -6.59
CA ALA A 11 18.06 35.02 -5.27
C ALA A 11 17.33 36.37 -5.28
N SER A 12 16.51 36.60 -4.25
CA SER A 12 15.72 37.82 -3.92
C SER A 12 14.26 37.71 -4.38
N PHE A 13 13.25 38.02 -3.56
CA PHE A 13 13.14 39.16 -2.65
C PHE A 13 12.29 38.86 -1.40
N LEU A 14 12.82 39.23 -0.22
CA LEU A 14 12.04 39.60 0.97
C LEU A 14 11.41 40.98 0.73
N HIS A 15 10.17 41.19 1.17
CA HIS A 15 9.68 42.51 1.53
C HIS A 15 9.06 42.46 2.94
N LEU A 16 9.52 43.41 3.75
CA LEU A 16 9.24 43.65 5.16
C LEU A 16 8.44 44.97 5.27
N LEU A 17 7.76 45.17 6.42
CA LEU A 17 7.16 46.42 7.00
C LEU A 17 5.62 46.55 6.92
N PRO A 18 4.99 47.33 7.83
CA PRO A 18 5.23 47.49 9.27
C PRO A 18 3.94 47.37 10.11
N ALA A 19 4.13 47.34 11.44
CA ALA A 19 3.09 47.36 12.47
C ALA A 19 2.56 48.78 12.74
N LEU A 20 1.24 48.90 12.96
CA LEU A 20 0.63 49.98 13.74
C LEU A 20 -0.38 49.38 14.73
N ALA A 21 -0.13 49.65 16.00
CA ALA A 21 -1.03 49.37 17.11
C ALA A 21 -2.02 50.54 17.29
N GLN A 22 -3.29 50.22 17.53
CA GLN A 22 -4.23 51.14 18.19
C GLN A 22 -5.05 50.35 19.21
N SER A 23 -5.03 50.86 20.44
CA SER A 23 -5.73 50.33 21.61
C SER A 23 -6.93 51.21 21.88
N THR A 24 -8.14 50.63 21.89
CA THR A 24 -9.33 51.19 22.56
C THR A 24 -10.28 50.06 23.00
N LYS A 25 -10.50 49.97 24.33
CA LYS A 25 -11.64 49.32 25.03
C LYS A 25 -12.38 50.51 25.74
N PRO A 26 -13.65 50.44 26.23
CA PRO A 26 -14.55 49.29 26.40
C PRO A 26 -16.04 49.53 26.08
N GLY A 27 -16.79 48.44 25.82
CA GLY A 27 -18.25 48.47 25.70
C GLY A 27 -18.88 47.07 25.79
N THR A 28 -19.51 46.80 26.93
CA THR A 28 -20.70 45.97 27.26
C THR A 28 -20.96 44.63 26.52
N PRO A 29 -21.31 43.52 27.24
CA PRO A 29 -21.37 42.18 26.66
C PRO A 29 -22.63 41.99 25.80
N ALA A 30 -22.43 41.88 24.49
CA ALA A 30 -23.46 41.45 23.55
C ALA A 30 -23.53 39.91 23.51
N ALA A 31 -24.76 39.42 23.58
CA ALA A 31 -25.15 38.02 23.57
C ALA A 31 -24.47 37.21 22.45
N SER A 32 -24.06 35.99 22.79
CA SER A 32 -23.58 34.99 21.83
C SER A 32 -24.65 34.73 20.76
N PRO A 33 -24.32 34.87 19.46
CA PRO A 33 -25.17 34.35 18.40
C PRO A 33 -25.23 32.82 18.50
N PRO A 34 -26.41 32.20 18.32
CA PRO A 34 -26.54 30.74 18.34
C PRO A 34 -25.72 30.12 17.21
N ALA A 35 -25.15 28.95 17.50
CA ALA A 35 -24.44 28.10 16.55
C ALA A 35 -25.26 27.93 15.25
N PRO A 36 -24.62 27.88 14.07
CA PRO A 36 -25.31 27.44 12.87
C PRO A 36 -25.67 25.97 13.07
N VAL A 37 -26.94 25.74 13.38
CA VAL A 37 -27.59 24.43 13.26
C VAL A 37 -27.69 24.14 11.77
N ASP A 38 -26.58 23.69 11.18
CA ASP A 38 -26.63 22.91 9.95
C ASP A 38 -27.57 21.73 10.26
N GLY A 39 -28.78 21.78 9.69
CA GLY A 39 -29.82 20.75 9.80
C GLY A 39 -29.42 19.43 9.16
N ARG A 40 -28.30 18.83 9.59
CA ARG A 40 -27.85 17.51 9.22
C ARG A 40 -28.25 16.53 10.32
N ALA A 41 -29.22 15.69 9.99
CA ALA A 41 -29.43 14.45 10.72
C ALA A 41 -28.13 13.63 10.74
N ALA A 42 -27.82 13.05 11.91
CA ALA A 42 -26.71 12.10 12.06
C ALA A 42 -26.90 10.96 11.05
N GLY A 43 -26.04 10.90 10.02
CA GLY A 43 -26.07 9.84 9.00
C GLY A 43 -25.87 10.27 7.55
N GLN A 44 -25.80 11.57 7.22
CA GLN A 44 -25.51 11.97 5.83
C GLN A 44 -24.01 11.83 5.50
N VAL A 45 -23.71 10.81 4.70
CA VAL A 45 -22.38 10.51 4.15
C VAL A 45 -21.98 11.58 3.14
N ARG A 46 -20.76 12.12 3.30
CA ARG A 46 -20.16 13.13 2.40
C ARG A 46 -19.74 12.44 1.08
N PRO A 47 -20.09 12.98 -0.11
CA PRO A 47 -19.58 12.45 -1.37
C PRO A 47 -18.05 12.58 -1.37
N GLY A 48 -17.34 11.45 -1.43
CA GLY A 48 -15.86 11.40 -1.40
C GLY A 48 -15.26 10.78 -0.13
N GLN A 49 -16.06 10.41 0.87
CA GLN A 49 -15.61 9.49 1.92
C GLN A 49 -15.96 8.07 1.51
N VAL A 50 -14.99 7.33 0.97
CA VAL A 50 -15.07 5.87 0.91
C VAL A 50 -15.19 5.44 2.38
N ALA A 51 -16.36 4.93 2.75
CA ALA A 51 -16.59 4.43 4.09
C ALA A 51 -15.52 3.37 4.36
N VAL A 52 -14.56 3.69 5.23
CA VAL A 52 -13.60 2.70 5.71
C VAL A 52 -14.41 1.80 6.63
N GLY A 53 -15.03 0.77 6.03
CA GLY A 53 -15.72 -0.27 6.76
C GLY A 53 -14.77 -0.86 7.79
N LYS A 54 -15.28 -1.36 8.92
CA LYS A 54 -14.42 -2.17 9.80
C LYS A 54 -14.10 -3.45 9.04
N TYR A 55 -12.83 -3.84 9.01
CA TYR A 55 -12.44 -5.14 8.46
C TYR A 55 -13.15 -6.25 9.25
N THR A 56 -14.00 -7.02 8.58
CA THR A 56 -14.87 -8.03 9.20
C THR A 56 -14.20 -9.40 9.34
N GLY A 57 -12.92 -9.53 8.96
CA GLY A 57 -12.21 -10.82 8.96
C GLY A 57 -12.38 -11.62 7.68
N HIS A 58 -13.16 -11.12 6.71
CA HIS A 58 -13.42 -11.76 5.43
C HIS A 58 -13.06 -10.79 4.30
N LEU A 59 -12.46 -11.30 3.22
CA LEU A 59 -12.15 -10.56 2.01
C LEU A 59 -13.15 -10.91 0.92
N SER A 60 -13.69 -9.91 0.22
CA SER A 60 -14.64 -10.18 -0.87
C SER A 60 -13.98 -10.97 -2.01
N PRO A 61 -14.70 -11.94 -2.62
CA PRO A 61 -14.25 -12.61 -3.84
C PRO A 61 -14.37 -11.72 -5.09
N ASP A 62 -15.16 -10.63 -5.02
CA ASP A 62 -15.26 -9.66 -6.10
C ASP A 62 -13.96 -8.81 -6.15
N PRO A 63 -13.21 -8.82 -7.28
CA PRO A 63 -11.97 -8.07 -7.40
C PRO A 63 -12.07 -6.57 -7.10
N ALA A 64 -13.22 -5.95 -7.39
CA ALA A 64 -13.42 -4.53 -7.14
C ALA A 64 -13.53 -4.23 -5.64
N GLN A 65 -14.26 -5.06 -4.90
CA GLN A 65 -14.40 -4.90 -3.46
C GLN A 65 -13.19 -5.44 -2.68
N PHE A 66 -12.55 -6.50 -3.19
CA PHE A 66 -11.36 -7.10 -2.61
C PHE A 66 -10.27 -6.06 -2.31
N ILE A 67 -9.96 -5.19 -3.27
CA ILE A 67 -8.86 -4.23 -3.10
C ILE A 67 -9.18 -3.16 -2.04
N VAL A 68 -10.46 -2.82 -1.86
CA VAL A 68 -10.93 -1.93 -0.81
C VAL A 68 -10.81 -2.60 0.56
N ASP A 69 -11.19 -3.88 0.65
CA ASP A 69 -11.09 -4.68 1.87
C ASP A 69 -9.63 -4.85 2.30
N VAL A 70 -8.71 -5.11 1.35
CA VAL A 70 -7.27 -5.20 1.62
C VAL A 70 -6.71 -3.89 2.16
N GLY A 71 -7.08 -2.75 1.56
CA GLY A 71 -6.68 -1.44 2.07
C GLY A 71 -7.13 -1.22 3.50
N THR A 72 -8.39 -1.54 3.78
CA THR A 72 -8.99 -1.45 5.12
C THR A 72 -8.29 -2.37 6.13
N MET A 73 -8.06 -3.63 5.75
CA MET A 73 -7.35 -4.62 6.57
C MET A 73 -5.94 -4.14 6.92
N MET A 74 -5.20 -3.59 5.96
CA MET A 74 -3.84 -3.11 6.19
C MET A 74 -3.79 -1.84 7.03
N VAL A 75 -4.78 -0.94 6.91
CA VAL A 75 -4.92 0.21 7.81
C VAL A 75 -5.17 -0.25 9.24
N ALA A 76 -5.99 -1.29 9.45
CA ALA A 76 -6.30 -1.83 10.78
C ALA A 76 -5.06 -2.39 11.52
N THR A 77 -4.00 -2.79 10.81
CA THR A 77 -2.75 -3.25 11.44
C THR A 77 -1.95 -2.13 12.12
N ASN A 78 -2.30 -0.86 11.87
CA ASN A 78 -1.54 0.33 12.25
C ASN A 78 -0.05 0.30 11.83
N ASN A 79 0.30 -0.44 10.77
CA ASN A 79 1.68 -0.57 10.30
C ASN A 79 1.91 0.27 9.02
N ALA A 80 2.83 1.24 9.07
CA ALA A 80 3.10 2.13 7.94
C ALA A 80 3.61 1.40 6.68
N PRO A 81 4.60 0.49 6.78
CA PRO A 81 4.99 -0.36 5.64
C PRO A 81 3.83 -1.15 5.02
N ALA A 82 2.94 -1.73 5.84
CA ALA A 82 1.81 -2.51 5.35
C ALA A 82 0.81 -1.64 4.57
N ARG A 83 0.51 -0.44 5.07
CA ARG A 83 -0.33 0.55 4.35
C ARG A 83 0.30 0.92 3.00
N ALA A 84 1.60 1.17 2.96
CA ALA A 84 2.30 1.50 1.72
C ALA A 84 2.25 0.35 0.69
N ILE A 85 2.31 -0.91 1.13
CA ILE A 85 2.14 -2.07 0.26
C ILE A 85 0.70 -2.15 -0.26
N ALA A 86 -0.31 -1.89 0.57
CA ALA A 86 -1.71 -1.87 0.14
C ALA A 86 -1.96 -0.80 -0.94
N ASP A 87 -1.39 0.38 -0.78
CA ASP A 87 -1.49 1.45 -1.79
C ASP A 87 -0.84 1.07 -3.11
N LYS A 88 0.36 0.47 -3.07
CA LYS A 88 1.03 -0.04 -4.27
C LYS A 88 0.25 -1.17 -4.94
N LEU A 89 -0.37 -2.04 -4.15
CA LEU A 89 -1.23 -3.10 -4.68
C LEU A 89 -2.46 -2.49 -5.37
N ARG A 90 -3.08 -1.47 -4.78
CA ARG A 90 -4.22 -0.77 -5.39
C ARG A 90 -3.85 -0.11 -6.71
N GLN A 91 -2.67 0.49 -6.79
CA GLN A 91 -2.14 1.05 -8.04
C GLN A 91 -1.92 -0.04 -9.10
N LEU A 92 -1.34 -1.19 -8.70
CA LEU A 92 -1.17 -2.35 -9.59
C LEU A 92 -2.53 -2.90 -10.06
N TRP A 93 -3.54 -2.90 -9.19
CA TRP A 93 -4.88 -3.37 -9.51
C TRP A 93 -5.54 -2.51 -10.59
N GLY A 94 -5.37 -1.19 -10.51
CA GLY A 94 -5.91 -0.23 -11.47
C GLY A 94 -5.07 -0.04 -12.74
N SER A 95 -3.86 -0.59 -12.82
CA SER A 95 -2.96 -0.43 -13.97
C SER A 95 -3.21 -1.44 -15.11
N ASN A 96 -4.17 -2.36 -14.95
CA ASN A 96 -4.45 -3.46 -15.88
C ASN A 96 -3.24 -4.39 -16.16
N GLN A 97 -2.25 -4.42 -15.27
CA GLN A 97 -1.10 -5.34 -15.35
C GLN A 97 -1.40 -6.74 -14.80
N LEU A 98 -2.56 -6.92 -14.21
CA LEU A 98 -3.08 -8.20 -13.72
C LEU A 98 -4.30 -8.57 -14.56
N THR A 99 -4.36 -9.81 -15.03
CA THR A 99 -5.53 -10.32 -15.73
C THR A 99 -6.70 -10.53 -14.76
N SER A 100 -7.93 -10.60 -15.26
CA SER A 100 -9.10 -10.85 -14.41
C SER A 100 -9.03 -12.20 -13.69
N SER A 101 -8.40 -13.21 -14.31
CA SER A 101 -8.16 -14.51 -13.67
C SER A 101 -7.14 -14.40 -12.53
N GLN A 102 -6.05 -13.65 -12.72
CA GLN A 102 -5.06 -13.39 -11.67
C GLN A 102 -5.67 -12.63 -10.50
N GLN A 103 -6.46 -11.59 -10.75
CA GLN A 103 -7.13 -10.82 -9.70
C GLN A 103 -8.04 -11.71 -8.85
N ARG A 104 -8.85 -12.56 -9.50
CA ARG A 104 -9.70 -13.54 -8.80
C ARG A 104 -8.87 -14.53 -7.98
N ARG A 105 -7.81 -15.08 -8.57
CA ARG A 105 -6.93 -16.04 -7.90
C ARG A 105 -6.22 -15.42 -6.69
N ILE A 106 -5.78 -14.17 -6.80
CA ILE A 106 -5.21 -13.43 -5.67
C ILE A 106 -6.23 -13.29 -4.55
N ALA A 107 -7.47 -12.93 -4.86
CA ALA A 107 -8.53 -12.81 -3.87
C ALA A 107 -8.81 -14.13 -3.14
N GLU A 108 -8.94 -15.23 -3.90
CA GLU A 108 -9.12 -16.59 -3.37
C GLU A 108 -7.97 -17.01 -2.45
N LEU A 109 -6.71 -16.82 -2.88
CA LEU A 109 -5.54 -17.19 -2.10
C LEU A 109 -5.42 -16.35 -0.83
N SER A 110 -5.71 -15.05 -0.90
CA SER A 110 -5.73 -14.19 0.28
C SER A 110 -6.77 -14.62 1.30
N GLN A 111 -7.99 -15.00 0.87
CA GLN A 111 -8.99 -15.55 1.78
C GLN A 111 -8.53 -16.88 2.39
N LYS A 112 -7.98 -17.78 1.57
CA LYS A 112 -7.44 -19.06 2.04
C LYS A 112 -6.31 -18.89 3.06
N MET A 113 -5.44 -17.89 2.88
CA MET A 113 -4.41 -17.53 3.85
C MET A 113 -5.05 -17.14 5.19
N LEU A 114 -6.09 -16.30 5.18
CA LEU A 114 -6.79 -15.93 6.43
C LEU A 114 -7.44 -17.15 7.10
N ASP A 115 -8.05 -18.04 6.32
CA ASP A 115 -8.66 -19.27 6.82
C ASP A 115 -7.62 -20.17 7.50
N LYS A 116 -6.41 -20.27 6.91
CA LYS A 116 -5.25 -20.96 7.48
C LYS A 116 -4.54 -20.20 8.61
N LYS A 117 -5.16 -19.15 9.16
CA LYS A 117 -4.68 -18.34 10.28
C LYS A 117 -3.43 -17.50 9.99
N PHE A 118 -3.12 -17.26 8.72
CA PHE A 118 -2.12 -16.25 8.38
C PHE A 118 -2.64 -14.86 8.73
N ARG A 119 -1.79 -14.07 9.38
CA ARG A 119 -2.10 -12.70 9.81
C ARG A 119 -1.87 -11.67 8.68
N PRO A 120 -2.61 -10.54 8.67
CA PRO A 120 -2.40 -9.45 7.73
C PRO A 120 -0.95 -8.97 7.64
N THR A 121 -0.30 -8.83 8.80
CA THR A 121 1.14 -8.63 8.94
C THR A 121 1.72 -9.72 9.85
N PRO A 122 2.83 -10.38 9.46
CA PRO A 122 3.68 -10.11 8.30
C PRO A 122 3.26 -10.81 6.98
N HIS A 123 2.36 -11.79 7.02
CA HIS A 123 2.24 -12.77 5.93
C HIS A 123 1.53 -12.26 4.68
N LEU A 124 0.32 -11.71 4.81
CA LEU A 124 -0.39 -11.17 3.64
C LEU A 124 0.36 -9.95 3.09
N ALA A 125 0.98 -9.14 3.95
CA ALA A 125 1.85 -8.05 3.52
C ALA A 125 3.03 -8.56 2.68
N ALA A 126 3.65 -9.69 3.05
CA ALA A 126 4.70 -10.32 2.25
C ALA A 126 4.18 -10.83 0.90
N PHE A 127 3.00 -11.47 0.89
CA PHE A 127 2.35 -11.91 -0.35
C PHE A 127 2.10 -10.74 -1.31
N TYR A 128 1.48 -9.66 -0.84
CA TYR A 128 1.22 -8.48 -1.67
C TYR A 128 2.50 -7.77 -2.10
N ALA A 129 3.51 -7.74 -1.23
CA ALA A 129 4.83 -7.23 -1.60
C ALA A 129 5.45 -8.08 -2.71
N ALA A 130 5.33 -9.41 -2.67
CA ALA A 130 5.81 -10.29 -3.73
C ALA A 130 5.12 -10.01 -5.07
N LEU A 131 3.80 -9.81 -5.09
CA LEU A 131 3.05 -9.46 -6.30
C LEU A 131 3.47 -8.11 -6.88
N VAL A 132 3.53 -7.08 -6.04
CA VAL A 132 3.94 -5.73 -6.43
C VAL A 132 5.38 -5.74 -6.94
N GLY A 133 6.31 -6.39 -6.23
CA GLY A 133 7.70 -6.54 -6.65
C GLY A 133 7.80 -7.33 -7.95
N GLY A 134 7.03 -8.40 -8.08
CA GLY A 134 6.94 -9.26 -9.25
C GLY A 134 6.60 -8.47 -10.51
N LYS A 135 5.47 -7.74 -10.51
CA LYS A 135 5.05 -6.97 -11.68
C LYS A 135 5.88 -5.71 -11.91
N ASN A 136 6.22 -4.96 -10.86
CA ASN A 136 6.86 -3.66 -11.03
C ASN A 136 8.37 -3.71 -11.18
N GLN A 137 9.05 -4.63 -10.48
CA GLN A 137 10.51 -4.68 -10.42
C GLN A 137 11.07 -5.86 -11.19
N ALA A 138 10.60 -7.08 -10.89
CA ALA A 138 11.03 -8.29 -11.58
C ALA A 138 10.42 -8.44 -12.98
N LYS A 139 9.41 -7.62 -13.32
CA LYS A 139 8.72 -7.61 -14.61
C LYS A 139 8.19 -9.00 -15.00
N LEU A 140 7.60 -9.72 -14.04
CA LEU A 140 7.03 -11.03 -14.29
C LEU A 140 5.98 -10.96 -15.41
N THR A 141 6.08 -11.89 -16.35
CA THR A 141 5.05 -12.10 -17.38
C THR A 141 3.76 -12.62 -16.74
N ASP A 142 2.68 -12.64 -17.50
CA ASP A 142 1.41 -13.18 -17.01
C ASP A 142 1.54 -14.66 -16.68
N THR A 143 2.21 -15.44 -17.52
CA THR A 143 2.51 -16.85 -17.25
C THR A 143 3.33 -17.06 -15.97
N GLN A 144 4.37 -16.26 -15.74
CA GLN A 144 5.17 -16.35 -14.52
C GLN A 144 4.35 -15.96 -13.27
N THR A 145 3.43 -15.01 -13.42
CA THR A 145 2.53 -14.60 -12.34
C THR A 145 1.55 -15.73 -12.02
N ASP A 146 0.99 -16.39 -13.04
CA ASP A 146 0.10 -17.54 -12.87
C ASP A 146 0.82 -18.70 -12.18
N GLN A 147 2.04 -19.01 -12.61
CA GLN A 147 2.88 -20.05 -11.97
C GLN A 147 3.18 -19.71 -10.51
N LEU A 148 3.55 -18.46 -10.20
CA LEU A 148 3.76 -18.02 -8.81
C LEU A 148 2.51 -18.21 -7.94
N LEU A 149 1.34 -17.82 -8.45
CA LEU A 149 0.06 -17.99 -7.73
C LEU A 149 -0.30 -19.47 -7.56
N GLU A 150 0.02 -20.30 -8.54
CA GLU A 150 -0.20 -21.74 -8.48
C GLU A 150 0.69 -22.42 -7.44
N VAL A 151 2.00 -22.15 -7.45
CA VAL A 151 2.94 -22.67 -6.46
C VAL A 151 2.55 -22.24 -5.04
N LEU A 152 2.14 -20.98 -4.86
CA LEU A 152 1.62 -20.54 -3.56
C LEU A 152 0.36 -21.29 -3.15
N GLY A 153 -0.57 -21.51 -4.09
CA GLY A 153 -1.79 -22.27 -3.87
C GLY A 153 -1.49 -23.70 -3.40
N GLN A 154 -0.51 -24.35 -4.03
CA GLN A 154 -0.05 -25.69 -3.66
C GLN A 154 0.64 -25.70 -2.29
N SER A 155 1.51 -24.73 -2.02
CA SER A 155 2.18 -24.62 -0.71
C SER A 155 1.17 -24.42 0.41
N LEU A 156 0.14 -23.59 0.19
CA LEU A 156 -0.94 -23.40 1.15
C LEU A 156 -1.76 -24.68 1.40
N GLU A 157 -1.77 -25.67 0.51
CA GLU A 157 -2.50 -26.92 0.72
C GLU A 157 -1.64 -28.00 1.37
N ARG A 158 -0.41 -28.13 0.87
CA ARG A 158 0.44 -29.29 1.12
C ARG A 158 1.47 -29.06 2.21
N ASP A 159 1.94 -27.83 2.35
CA ASP A 159 3.05 -27.53 3.24
C ASP A 159 2.58 -27.09 4.64
N PRO A 160 3.43 -27.30 5.67
CA PRO A 160 3.26 -26.67 6.96
C PRO A 160 3.26 -25.14 6.80
N ASN A 161 2.43 -24.45 7.59
CA ASN A 161 2.32 -22.99 7.54
C ASN A 161 3.70 -22.30 7.63
N ALA A 162 4.58 -22.77 8.53
CA ALA A 162 5.92 -22.21 8.72
C ALA A 162 6.77 -22.21 7.44
N ASP A 163 6.61 -23.20 6.56
CA ASP A 163 7.37 -23.28 5.31
C ASP A 163 6.75 -22.39 4.23
N THR A 164 5.42 -22.31 4.16
CA THR A 164 4.74 -21.31 3.31
C THR A 164 5.12 -19.88 3.72
N GLU A 165 5.28 -19.61 5.02
CA GLU A 165 5.73 -18.30 5.51
C GLU A 165 7.15 -17.96 5.03
N LYS A 166 8.07 -18.93 5.11
CA LYS A 166 9.42 -18.76 4.57
C LYS A 166 9.40 -18.55 3.07
N PHE A 167 8.58 -19.30 2.34
CA PHE A 167 8.37 -19.12 0.91
C PHE A 167 7.90 -17.68 0.60
N LEU A 168 6.82 -17.21 1.22
CA LEU A 168 6.29 -15.87 1.00
C LEU A 168 7.32 -14.77 1.29
N THR A 169 8.01 -14.86 2.42
CA THR A 169 9.00 -13.85 2.81
C THR A 169 10.23 -13.85 1.91
N THR A 170 10.69 -15.01 1.47
CA THR A 170 11.82 -15.15 0.53
C THR A 170 11.44 -14.65 -0.85
N THR A 171 10.31 -15.09 -1.38
CA THR A 171 9.79 -14.66 -2.68
C THR A 171 9.57 -13.15 -2.72
N ALA A 172 9.04 -12.55 -1.65
CA ALA A 172 8.93 -11.10 -1.56
C ALA A 172 10.29 -10.39 -1.64
N ARG A 173 11.33 -10.88 -0.97
CA ARG A 173 12.67 -10.27 -1.01
C ARG A 173 13.34 -10.41 -2.38
N VAL A 174 13.19 -11.57 -3.00
CA VAL A 174 13.74 -11.86 -4.33
C VAL A 174 13.04 -11.00 -5.38
N LEU A 175 11.73 -10.86 -5.32
CA LEU A 175 10.99 -10.06 -6.32
C LEU A 175 11.08 -8.54 -6.10
N ASN A 176 11.34 -8.08 -4.87
CA ASN A 176 11.49 -6.63 -4.56
C ASN A 176 12.94 -6.13 -4.62
N GLY A 177 13.86 -6.89 -5.18
CA GLY A 177 15.23 -6.44 -5.30
C GLY A 177 16.25 -7.55 -5.47
N GLY A 178 15.86 -8.78 -5.79
CA GLY A 178 16.78 -9.89 -6.06
C GLY A 178 17.52 -10.40 -4.82
N TYR A 179 17.12 -10.03 -3.60
CA TYR A 179 17.86 -10.42 -2.40
C TYR A 179 17.54 -11.86 -2.00
N LEU A 180 18.55 -12.73 -2.08
CA LEU A 180 18.52 -14.08 -1.52
C LEU A 180 18.86 -14.05 -0.03
N TYR A 181 19.76 -13.16 0.36
CA TYR A 181 20.16 -12.94 1.74
C TYR A 181 20.53 -11.47 1.96
N ARG A 182 20.21 -10.92 3.13
CA ARG A 182 20.60 -9.57 3.53
C ARG A 182 20.72 -9.47 5.04
N SER A 183 21.91 -9.12 5.51
CA SER A 183 22.19 -8.67 6.88
C SER A 183 22.82 -7.28 6.85
N SER A 184 23.17 -6.73 8.01
CA SER A 184 23.95 -5.49 8.11
C SER A 184 25.39 -5.62 7.61
N PHE A 185 25.92 -6.85 7.50
CA PHE A 185 27.33 -7.11 7.18
C PHE A 185 27.53 -7.71 5.79
N ASN A 186 26.57 -8.49 5.28
CA ASN A 186 26.66 -9.11 3.97
C ASN A 186 25.29 -9.21 3.31
N SER A 187 25.24 -9.07 1.99
CA SER A 187 24.06 -9.35 1.20
C SER A 187 24.40 -10.22 -0.01
N LEU A 188 23.53 -11.20 -0.29
CA LEU A 188 23.54 -11.97 -1.52
C LEU A 188 22.36 -11.55 -2.38
N ARG A 189 22.66 -11.14 -3.61
CA ARG A 189 21.66 -10.68 -4.58
C ARG A 189 21.83 -11.41 -5.90
N ALA A 190 20.74 -11.88 -6.48
CA ALA A 190 20.69 -12.32 -7.86
C ALA A 190 20.63 -11.10 -8.79
N VAL A 191 21.50 -11.06 -9.81
CA VAL A 191 21.57 -9.99 -10.80
C VAL A 191 21.45 -10.61 -12.19
N GLY A 192 20.43 -10.19 -12.94
CA GLY A 192 20.07 -10.83 -14.20
C GLY A 192 19.37 -12.18 -14.01
N GLY A 193 19.13 -12.89 -15.13
CA GLY A 193 18.44 -14.17 -15.14
C GLY A 193 16.93 -14.08 -15.40
N GLN A 194 16.27 -15.24 -15.30
CA GLN A 194 14.83 -15.41 -15.48
C GLN A 194 14.25 -16.16 -14.29
N PHE A 195 13.01 -15.84 -13.91
CA PHE A 195 12.29 -16.54 -12.85
C PHE A 195 11.42 -17.64 -13.44
N PHE A 196 11.45 -18.81 -12.78
CA PHE A 196 10.57 -19.94 -13.05
C PHE A 196 10.04 -20.43 -11.70
N PHE A 197 8.76 -20.76 -11.65
CA PHE A 197 8.05 -21.20 -10.46
C PHE A 197 7.43 -22.57 -10.72
#